data_AF-A0A397SYE6-F1
#
_entry.id   AF-A0A397SYE6-F1
#
_cell.length_a   1.000
_cell.length_b   1.000
_cell.length_c   1.000
_cell.angle_alpha   90.00
_cell.angle_beta   90.00
_cell.angle_gamma   90.00
#
_symmetry.space_group_name_H-M   'P 1'
#
loop_
_entity.id
_entity.type
_entity.pdbx_description
1 polymer ?
#
loop_
_entity_poly.entity_id
_entity_poly.type
_entity_poly.pdbx_seq_one_letter_code
_entity_poly.pdbx_strand_id
1 'polypeptide(L)'
;MDFYKSTPLEHWSCENVVEHYRKEKGHELSKVLDSVKKDLKKVAHVDSDFDVDRRKKAQNIIDTWKKWTAPVKQGSKAKYELSQLYLKLEKFMAKQEINATKNSASQVDIIQKQFINNSRKRSLESQNDDRFERQTNLGLTEDDLEVLANHGITGKTFLRLTEEKLEHHDVYEREIKYYDKSEELSDTIKKFTKTKLDSEKFREKVRDEIRDEIRDEIRSEIRAVVKNFKDDLRDLLTDSPGKTDSLKQYISELKAENDKIRTENVELKARVAKLEDKQLQNELIKNLISVLRKI
;
A
#
# COMPACT_ATOMS: atom_id res chain seq x y z
N MET A 1 35.89 -3.57 -31.97
CA MET A 1 36.48 -2.31 -31.44
C MET A 1 36.94 -1.38 -32.55
N ASP A 2 36.88 -1.84 -33.80
CA ASP A 2 37.48 -1.17 -34.95
C ASP A 2 36.80 0.15 -35.29
N PHE A 3 35.52 0.29 -34.95
CA PHE A 3 34.81 1.58 -34.99
C PHE A 3 35.59 2.70 -34.30
N TYR A 4 36.03 2.48 -33.06
CA TYR A 4 36.72 3.52 -32.28
C TYR A 4 38.16 3.75 -32.74
N LYS A 5 38.72 2.87 -33.58
CA LYS A 5 40.06 3.05 -34.16
C LYS A 5 39.98 3.80 -35.49
N SER A 6 39.01 3.46 -36.32
CA SER A 6 38.92 3.89 -37.71
C SER A 6 37.99 5.08 -37.94
N THR A 7 37.06 5.36 -37.03
CA THR A 7 36.08 6.44 -37.19
C THR A 7 36.59 7.75 -36.58
N PRO A 8 36.49 8.89 -37.30
CA PRO A 8 36.77 10.23 -36.76
C PRO A 8 35.88 10.59 -35.57
N LEU A 9 36.40 11.42 -34.66
CA LEU A 9 35.76 11.81 -33.40
C LEU A 9 34.43 12.54 -33.58
N GLU A 10 34.26 13.26 -34.68
CA GLU A 10 33.07 14.03 -35.04
C GLU A 10 31.86 13.12 -35.26
N HIS A 11 32.11 11.88 -35.70
CA HIS A 11 31.09 10.89 -35.98
C HIS A 11 30.78 9.99 -34.78
N TRP A 12 31.41 10.22 -33.63
CA TRP A 12 31.11 9.51 -32.39
C TRP A 12 29.87 10.11 -31.74
N SER A 13 28.73 9.79 -32.35
CA SER A 13 27.41 9.98 -31.74
C SER A 13 26.89 8.62 -31.25
N CYS A 14 26.03 8.65 -30.23
CA CYS A 14 25.39 7.45 -29.74
C CYS A 14 24.63 6.70 -30.84
N GLU A 15 23.97 7.42 -31.76
CA GLU A 15 23.23 6.85 -32.89
C GLU A 15 24.16 6.09 -33.83
N ASN A 16 25.27 6.70 -34.24
CA ASN A 16 26.21 6.10 -35.18
C ASN A 16 26.90 4.87 -34.59
N VAL A 17 27.27 4.94 -33.31
CA VAL A 17 27.90 3.82 -32.58
C VAL A 17 26.92 2.65 -32.46
N VAL A 18 25.67 2.90 -32.05
CA VAL A 18 24.65 1.86 -31.91
C VAL A 18 24.28 1.28 -33.27
N GLU A 19 24.17 2.10 -34.31
CA GLU A 19 23.86 1.65 -35.67
C GLU A 19 24.97 0.75 -36.23
N HIS A 20 26.25 1.10 -35.99
CA HIS A 20 27.38 0.26 -36.38
C HIS A 20 27.29 -1.13 -35.74
N TYR A 21 27.09 -1.19 -34.41
CA TYR A 21 26.99 -2.48 -33.71
C TYR A 21 25.72 -3.27 -34.08
N ARG A 22 24.63 -2.60 -34.46
CA ARG A 22 23.43 -3.27 -35.00
C ARG A 22 23.72 -3.92 -36.36
N LYS A 23 24.39 -3.20 -37.26
CA LYS A 23 24.76 -3.70 -38.59
C LYS A 23 25.74 -4.87 -38.53
N GLU A 24 26.69 -4.82 -37.59
CA GLU A 24 27.73 -5.84 -37.45
C GLU A 24 27.22 -7.12 -36.77
N LYS A 25 26.32 -7.01 -35.77
CA LYS A 25 25.97 -8.15 -34.89
C LYS A 25 24.54 -8.66 -35.00
N GLY A 26 23.62 -7.92 -35.64
CA GLY A 26 22.22 -8.34 -35.83
C GLY A 26 21.45 -8.70 -34.54
N HIS A 27 21.95 -8.30 -33.37
CA HIS A 27 21.40 -8.69 -32.08
C HIS A 27 20.30 -7.74 -31.58
N GLU A 28 19.50 -8.22 -30.62
CA GLU A 28 18.55 -7.42 -29.84
C GLU A 28 19.21 -6.15 -29.27
N LEU A 29 18.44 -5.06 -29.25
CA LEU A 29 18.92 -3.74 -28.84
C LEU A 29 19.60 -3.73 -27.45
N SER A 30 19.11 -4.52 -26.51
CA SER A 30 19.69 -4.64 -25.17
C SER A 30 21.14 -5.15 -25.23
N LYS A 31 21.39 -6.22 -25.98
CA LYS A 31 22.73 -6.82 -26.14
C LYS A 31 23.67 -5.89 -26.91
N VAL A 32 23.14 -5.15 -27.87
CA VAL A 32 23.89 -4.11 -28.60
C VAL A 32 24.32 -3.00 -27.64
N LEU A 33 23.39 -2.46 -26.85
CA LEU A 33 23.69 -1.39 -25.89
C LEU A 33 24.69 -1.83 -24.81
N ASP A 34 24.58 -3.06 -24.30
CA ASP A 34 25.54 -3.61 -23.34
C ASP A 34 26.93 -3.78 -23.95
N SER A 35 27.02 -4.21 -25.20
CA SER A 35 28.29 -4.35 -25.92
C SER A 35 28.94 -2.99 -26.16
N VAL A 36 28.16 -2.02 -26.64
CA VAL A 36 28.63 -0.65 -26.84
C VAL A 36 29.13 -0.04 -25.53
N LYS A 37 28.37 -0.21 -24.44
CA LYS A 37 28.75 0.31 -23.12
C LYS A 37 30.03 -0.33 -22.58
N LYS A 38 30.21 -1.64 -22.76
CA LYS A 38 31.46 -2.34 -22.38
C LYS A 38 32.66 -1.82 -23.16
N ASP A 39 32.49 -1.60 -24.46
CA ASP A 39 33.57 -1.14 -25.31
C ASP A 39 33.90 0.33 -25.06
N LEU A 40 32.91 1.22 -24.90
CA LEU A 40 33.15 2.60 -24.49
C LEU A 40 33.90 2.70 -23.17
N LYS A 41 33.59 1.86 -22.17
CA LYS A 41 34.32 1.83 -20.89
C LYS A 41 35.79 1.45 -21.06
N LYS A 42 36.09 0.53 -21.98
CA LYS A 42 37.47 0.16 -22.31
C LYS A 42 38.18 1.30 -23.05
N VAL A 43 37.49 2.01 -23.94
CA VAL A 43 38.03 3.18 -24.64
C VAL A 43 38.31 4.31 -23.65
N ALA A 44 37.41 4.58 -22.71
CA ALA A 44 37.57 5.65 -21.71
C ALA A 44 38.60 5.35 -20.61
N HIS A 45 39.09 4.12 -20.50
CA HIS A 45 40.04 3.71 -19.47
C HIS A 45 41.40 4.44 -19.64
N VAL A 46 42.05 4.76 -18.52
CA VAL A 46 43.31 5.53 -18.51
C VAL A 46 44.43 4.79 -19.25
N ASP A 47 44.49 3.45 -19.08
CA ASP A 47 45.50 2.59 -19.71
C ASP A 47 45.13 2.15 -21.15
N SER A 48 44.15 2.81 -21.77
CA SER A 48 43.74 2.48 -23.13
C SER A 48 44.67 3.11 -24.15
N ASP A 49 44.99 2.38 -25.23
CA ASP A 49 45.85 2.84 -26.34
C ASP A 49 45.26 4.01 -27.16
N PHE A 50 44.08 4.52 -26.78
CA PHE A 50 43.43 5.64 -27.44
C PHE A 50 43.98 6.98 -26.94
N ASP A 51 43.99 7.97 -27.84
CA ASP A 51 44.37 9.34 -27.51
C ASP A 51 43.45 9.98 -26.45
N VAL A 52 43.96 11.02 -25.80
CA VAL A 52 43.28 11.70 -24.68
C VAL A 52 41.90 12.22 -25.09
N ASP A 53 41.73 12.67 -26.33
CA ASP A 53 40.48 13.26 -26.82
C ASP A 53 39.42 12.18 -27.09
N ARG A 54 39.81 11.03 -27.62
CA ARG A 54 38.97 9.82 -27.73
C ARG A 54 38.55 9.29 -26.38
N ARG A 55 39.44 9.27 -25.39
CA ARG A 55 39.08 8.87 -24.02
C ARG A 55 38.06 9.82 -23.40
N LYS A 56 38.28 11.14 -23.51
CA LYS A 56 37.33 12.16 -23.04
C LYS A 56 35.99 12.08 -23.74
N LYS A 57 35.98 11.88 -25.07
CA LYS A 57 34.75 11.73 -25.85
C LYS A 57 33.97 10.48 -25.45
N ALA A 58 34.65 9.34 -25.29
CA ALA A 58 34.03 8.10 -24.82
C ALA A 58 33.43 8.26 -23.41
N GLN A 59 34.15 8.94 -22.50
CA GLN A 59 33.64 9.22 -21.16
C GLN A 59 32.39 10.13 -21.21
N ASN A 60 32.41 11.18 -22.03
CA ASN A 60 31.25 12.06 -22.22
C ASN A 60 30.02 11.29 -22.76
N ILE A 61 30.25 10.37 -23.70
CA ILE A 61 29.18 9.47 -24.20
C ILE A 61 28.65 8.56 -23.08
N ILE A 62 29.52 8.00 -22.21
CA ILE A 62 29.11 7.19 -21.06
C ILE A 62 28.31 8.01 -20.03
N ASP A 63 28.72 9.24 -19.75
CA ASP A 63 28.07 10.10 -18.75
C ASP A 63 26.68 10.54 -19.23
N THR A 64 26.57 10.87 -20.51
CA THR A 64 25.29 11.17 -21.14
C THR A 64 24.41 9.92 -21.32
N TRP A 65 25.01 8.72 -21.35
CA TRP A 65 24.32 7.42 -21.46
C TRP A 65 23.30 7.14 -20.34
N LYS A 66 23.48 7.69 -19.13
CA LYS A 66 22.49 7.52 -18.03
C LYS A 66 21.08 8.00 -18.43
N LYS A 67 20.99 9.00 -19.31
CA LYS A 67 19.73 9.50 -19.87
C LYS A 67 19.14 8.62 -20.97
N TRP A 68 19.89 7.60 -21.43
CA TRP A 68 19.59 6.75 -22.58
C TRP A 68 19.22 5.31 -22.18
N THR A 69 19.09 5.04 -20.87
CA THR A 69 18.51 3.79 -20.40
C THR A 69 17.11 3.72 -20.99
N ALA A 70 16.88 2.77 -21.91
CA ALA A 70 15.59 2.52 -22.53
C ALA A 70 14.49 2.68 -21.50
N PRO A 71 13.33 3.29 -21.83
CA PRO A 71 12.25 3.46 -20.86
C PRO A 71 12.02 2.11 -20.22
N VAL A 72 12.41 1.99 -18.95
CA VAL A 72 12.22 0.76 -18.19
C VAL A 72 10.74 0.54 -18.29
N LYS A 73 10.31 -0.52 -19.00
CA LYS A 73 8.91 -0.86 -19.20
C LYS A 73 8.25 -0.65 -17.85
N GLN A 74 7.38 0.37 -17.74
CA GLN A 74 6.79 0.80 -16.48
C GLN A 74 6.08 -0.38 -15.77
N GLY A 75 5.71 -1.41 -16.55
CA GLY A 75 5.19 -2.69 -16.10
C GLY A 75 6.16 -3.61 -15.34
N SER A 76 7.49 -3.52 -15.44
CA SER A 76 8.39 -4.42 -14.67
C SER A 76 8.62 -3.94 -13.25
N LYS A 77 8.76 -2.62 -13.03
CA LYS A 77 8.84 -2.03 -11.69
C LYS A 77 7.51 -2.17 -10.95
N ALA A 78 6.39 -1.85 -11.61
CA ALA A 78 5.05 -2.05 -11.05
C ALA A 78 4.74 -3.53 -10.76
N LYS A 79 5.15 -4.48 -11.62
CA LYS A 79 4.98 -5.92 -11.35
C LYS A 79 5.80 -6.39 -10.14
N TYR A 80 7.03 -5.89 -9.99
CA TYR A 80 7.85 -6.22 -8.82
C TYR A 80 7.24 -5.67 -7.53
N GLU A 81 6.79 -4.40 -7.54
CA GLU A 81 6.12 -3.78 -6.40
C GLU A 81 4.79 -4.48 -6.05
N LEU A 82 4.00 -4.86 -7.05
CA LEU A 82 2.77 -5.64 -6.88
C LEU A 82 3.07 -7.02 -6.26
N SER A 83 4.10 -7.70 -6.74
CA SER A 83 4.52 -9.01 -6.22
C SER A 83 5.02 -8.93 -4.77
N GLN A 84 5.72 -7.84 -4.40
CA GLN A 84 6.12 -7.58 -3.02
C GLN A 84 4.92 -7.29 -2.10
N LEU A 85 3.91 -6.57 -2.59
CA LEU A 85 2.67 -6.33 -1.85
C LEU A 85 1.87 -7.63 -1.63
N TYR A 86 1.78 -8.49 -2.64
CA TYR A 86 1.14 -9.81 -2.50
C TYR A 86 1.83 -10.67 -1.43
N LEU A 87 3.16 -10.72 -1.43
CA LEU A 87 3.93 -11.44 -0.41
C LEU A 87 3.72 -10.89 1.00
N LYS A 88 3.58 -9.56 1.15
CA LYS A 88 3.27 -8.94 2.45
C LYS A 88 1.85 -9.26 2.90
N LEU A 89 0.88 -9.23 1.98
CA LEU A 89 -0.51 -9.56 2.27
C LEU A 89 -0.67 -11.02 2.70
N GLU A 90 0.00 -11.94 2.00
CA GLU A 90 -0.02 -13.37 2.32
C GLU A 90 0.56 -13.63 3.73
N LYS A 91 1.68 -12.98 4.08
CA LYS A 91 2.25 -13.05 5.44
C LYS A 91 1.31 -12.50 6.51
N PHE A 92 0.59 -11.41 6.20
CA PHE A 92 -0.37 -10.82 7.13
C PHE A 92 -1.57 -11.75 7.37
N MET A 93 -2.13 -12.31 6.29
CA MET A 93 -3.24 -13.27 6.36
C MET A 93 -2.86 -14.51 7.16
N ALA A 94 -1.69 -15.10 6.90
CA ALA A 94 -1.19 -16.25 7.65
C ALA A 94 -1.02 -15.94 9.15
N LYS A 95 -0.54 -14.74 9.49
CA LYS A 95 -0.39 -14.30 10.89
C LYS A 95 -1.76 -14.14 11.57
N GLN A 96 -2.76 -13.62 10.87
CA GLN A 96 -4.11 -13.47 11.40
C GLN A 96 -4.77 -14.84 11.64
N GLU A 97 -4.60 -15.78 10.71
CA GLU A 97 -5.15 -17.13 10.82
C GLU A 97 -4.54 -17.88 12.02
N ILE A 98 -3.22 -17.83 12.20
CA ILE A 98 -2.54 -18.39 13.38
C ILE A 98 -3.08 -17.79 14.68
N ASN A 99 -3.34 -16.49 14.72
CA ASN A 99 -3.89 -15.82 15.89
C ASN A 99 -5.35 -16.23 16.15
N ALA A 100 -6.16 -16.37 15.11
CA ALA A 100 -7.53 -16.87 15.22
C ALA A 100 -7.54 -18.32 15.76
N THR A 101 -6.66 -19.20 15.26
CA THR A 101 -6.54 -20.58 15.75
C THR A 101 -6.11 -20.62 17.22
N LYS A 102 -5.16 -19.78 17.65
CA LYS A 102 -4.73 -19.68 19.06
C LYS A 102 -5.86 -19.21 19.98
N ASN A 103 -6.65 -18.24 19.54
CA ASN A 103 -7.80 -17.75 20.29
C ASN A 103 -8.89 -18.83 20.40
N SER A 104 -9.19 -19.54 19.30
CA SER A 104 -10.14 -20.65 19.30
C SER A 104 -9.67 -21.80 20.18
N ALA A 105 -8.39 -22.19 20.11
CA ALA A 105 -7.82 -23.24 20.96
C ALA A 105 -7.93 -22.89 22.46
N SER A 106 -7.72 -21.61 22.81
CA SER A 106 -7.89 -21.13 24.19
C SER A 106 -9.36 -21.19 24.64
N GLN A 107 -10.31 -20.89 23.74
CA GLN A 107 -11.73 -21.03 24.06
C GLN A 107 -12.17 -22.50 24.20
N VAL A 108 -11.65 -23.41 23.36
CA VAL A 108 -11.94 -24.84 23.45
C VAL A 108 -11.44 -25.42 24.78
N ASP A 109 -10.24 -25.03 25.24
CA ASP A 109 -9.71 -25.44 26.53
C ASP A 109 -10.58 -24.96 27.71
N ILE A 110 -11.10 -23.72 27.63
CA ILE A 110 -12.05 -23.17 28.63
C ILE A 110 -13.36 -23.97 28.64
N ILE A 111 -13.92 -24.28 27.46
CA ILE A 111 -15.17 -25.05 27.34
C ILE A 111 -14.99 -26.48 27.87
N GLN A 112 -13.87 -27.14 27.55
CA GLN A 112 -13.56 -28.48 28.07
C GLN A 112 -13.46 -28.48 29.60
N LYS A 113 -12.76 -27.51 30.19
CA LYS A 113 -12.66 -27.38 31.65
C LYS A 113 -14.02 -27.15 32.32
N GLN A 114 -14.90 -26.35 31.71
CA GLN A 114 -16.26 -26.14 32.20
C GLN A 114 -17.11 -27.41 32.12
N PHE A 115 -17.00 -28.17 31.03
CA PHE A 115 -17.74 -29.43 30.86
C PHE A 115 -17.32 -30.47 31.90
N ILE A 116 -16.02 -30.64 32.15
CA ILE A 116 -15.49 -31.54 33.19
C ILE A 116 -16.00 -31.15 34.58
N ASN A 117 -16.01 -29.85 34.90
CA ASN A 117 -16.52 -29.35 36.19
C ASN A 117 -18.03 -29.57 36.36
N ASN A 118 -18.83 -29.37 35.31
CA ASN A 118 -20.28 -29.59 35.36
C ASN A 118 -20.66 -31.07 35.46
N SER A 119 -19.86 -31.97 34.87
CA SER A 119 -20.04 -33.42 35.03
C SER A 119 -19.74 -33.88 36.46
N ARG A 120 -18.72 -33.31 37.12
CA ARG A 120 -18.46 -33.57 38.55
C ARG A 120 -19.58 -33.08 39.45
N LYS A 121 -20.19 -31.92 39.16
CA LYS A 121 -21.35 -31.41 39.92
C LYS A 121 -22.57 -32.31 39.81
N ARG A 122 -22.92 -32.78 38.60
CA ARG A 122 -24.04 -33.72 38.40
C ARG A 122 -23.86 -35.06 39.11
N SER A 123 -22.62 -35.54 39.24
CA SER A 123 -22.31 -36.74 40.02
C SER A 123 -22.52 -36.56 41.53
N LEU A 124 -22.37 -35.34 42.06
CA LEU A 124 -22.63 -35.02 43.47
C LEU A 124 -24.12 -34.76 43.74
N GLU A 125 -24.85 -34.24 42.76
CA GLU A 125 -26.31 -34.01 42.86
C GLU A 125 -27.13 -35.30 42.63
N SER A 126 -26.64 -36.23 41.80
CA SER A 126 -27.26 -37.54 41.54
C SER A 126 -27.33 -38.46 42.77
N GLN A 127 -26.62 -38.18 43.86
CA GLN A 127 -26.75 -38.95 45.11
C GLN A 127 -27.94 -38.50 45.98
N ASN A 128 -28.62 -37.40 45.64
CA ASN A 128 -29.67 -36.81 46.46
C ASN A 128 -31.10 -36.95 45.89
N ASP A 129 -31.30 -37.50 44.69
CA ASP A 129 -32.57 -37.36 43.95
C ASP A 129 -33.33 -38.68 43.65
N ASP A 130 -32.92 -39.80 44.24
CA ASP A 130 -33.48 -41.13 43.94
C ASP A 130 -34.77 -41.47 44.72
N ARG A 131 -35.55 -40.48 45.18
CA ARG A 131 -36.69 -40.74 46.09
C ARG A 131 -38.06 -40.15 45.75
N PHE A 132 -38.24 -39.43 44.65
CA PHE A 132 -39.53 -38.76 44.39
C PHE A 132 -40.00 -38.82 42.93
N GLU A 133 -40.27 -40.03 42.43
CA GLU A 133 -41.19 -40.20 41.30
C GLU A 133 -42.12 -41.38 41.54
N ARG A 134 -43.26 -41.15 42.20
CA ARG A 134 -44.57 -41.75 41.86
C ARG A 134 -45.71 -40.84 42.38
N GLN A 135 -46.74 -40.68 41.54
CA GLN A 135 -48.14 -40.29 41.81
C GLN A 135 -48.59 -38.86 41.45
N THR A 136 -49.18 -38.76 40.26
CA THR A 136 -50.40 -37.98 39.96
C THR A 136 -51.46 -39.00 39.50
N ASN A 137 -52.36 -39.52 40.35
CA ASN A 137 -53.51 -38.93 41.08
C ASN A 137 -54.70 -38.71 40.13
N LEU A 138 -55.75 -39.52 40.08
CA LEU A 138 -56.50 -40.10 41.21
C LEU A 138 -56.93 -41.58 41.04
N GLY A 139 -56.52 -42.24 39.95
CA GLY A 139 -56.67 -43.70 39.81
C GLY A 139 -58.10 -44.26 39.88
N LEU A 140 -59.12 -43.43 39.60
CA LEU A 140 -60.51 -43.87 39.59
C LEU A 140 -60.82 -44.54 38.24
N THR A 141 -61.42 -45.73 38.30
CA THR A 141 -61.92 -46.44 37.10
C THR A 141 -63.37 -46.06 36.83
N GLU A 142 -63.89 -46.43 35.66
CA GLU A 142 -65.28 -46.15 35.27
C GLU A 142 -66.29 -46.75 36.29
N ASP A 143 -65.97 -47.90 36.88
CA ASP A 143 -66.78 -48.57 37.90
C ASP A 143 -66.90 -47.71 39.18
N ASP A 144 -65.83 -47.00 39.56
CA ASP A 144 -65.84 -46.10 40.72
C ASP A 144 -66.77 -44.90 40.50
N LEU A 145 -66.85 -44.41 39.25
CA LEU A 145 -67.75 -43.32 38.88
C LEU A 145 -69.22 -43.77 38.93
N GLU A 146 -69.49 -45.03 38.58
CA GLU A 146 -70.84 -45.61 38.63
C GLU A 146 -71.31 -45.85 40.08
N VAL A 147 -70.41 -46.26 40.98
CA VAL A 147 -70.70 -46.37 42.42
C VAL A 147 -71.02 -44.99 43.03
N LEU A 148 -70.27 -43.95 42.65
CA LEU A 148 -70.53 -42.58 43.10
C LEU A 148 -71.88 -42.06 42.62
N ALA A 149 -72.26 -42.36 41.37
CA ALA A 149 -73.56 -42.00 40.81
C ALA A 149 -74.72 -42.72 41.52
N ASN A 150 -74.58 -44.02 41.81
CA ASN A 150 -75.60 -44.81 42.50
C ASN A 150 -75.83 -44.37 43.95
N HIS A 151 -74.83 -43.79 44.61
CA HIS A 151 -74.96 -43.21 45.95
C HIS A 151 -75.40 -41.73 45.94
N GLY A 152 -75.75 -41.17 44.78
CA GLY A 152 -76.23 -39.79 44.65
C GLY A 152 -75.15 -38.74 44.88
N ILE A 153 -73.88 -39.11 44.86
CA ILE A 153 -72.76 -38.19 45.07
C ILE A 153 -72.50 -37.46 43.75
N THR A 154 -73.05 -36.25 43.65
CA THR A 154 -72.79 -35.35 42.52
C THR A 154 -71.37 -34.80 42.57
N GLY A 155 -70.78 -34.52 41.40
CA GLY A 155 -69.40 -34.03 41.28
C GLY A 155 -69.08 -32.78 42.10
N LYS A 156 -70.08 -31.90 42.33
CA LYS A 156 -69.95 -30.75 43.25
C LYS A 156 -69.78 -31.17 44.72
N THR A 157 -70.47 -32.23 45.14
CA THR A 157 -70.39 -32.75 46.51
C THR A 157 -69.05 -33.46 46.72
N PHE A 158 -68.56 -34.19 45.72
CA PHE A 158 -67.24 -34.80 45.73
C PHE A 158 -66.13 -33.74 45.83
N LEU A 159 -66.18 -32.69 44.99
CA LEU A 159 -65.20 -31.60 45.02
C LEU A 159 -65.16 -30.88 46.37
N ARG A 160 -66.34 -30.60 46.95
CA ARG A 160 -66.43 -29.96 48.27
C ARG A 160 -65.83 -30.83 49.38
N LEU A 161 -66.03 -32.15 49.32
CA LEU A 161 -65.43 -33.11 50.27
C LEU A 161 -63.91 -33.24 50.10
N THR A 162 -63.38 -33.04 48.89
CA THR A 162 -61.93 -33.05 48.64
C THR A 162 -61.26 -31.72 48.97
N GLU A 163 -61.94 -30.59 48.76
CA GLU A 163 -61.46 -29.26 49.16
C GLU A 163 -61.39 -29.16 50.69
N GLU A 164 -62.43 -29.62 51.41
CA GLU A 164 -62.46 -29.62 52.87
C GLU A 164 -61.39 -30.52 53.50
N LYS A 165 -60.90 -31.54 52.76
CA LYS A 165 -59.73 -32.34 53.16
C LYS A 165 -58.38 -31.74 52.80
N LEU A 166 -58.32 -30.85 51.80
CA LEU A 166 -57.08 -30.21 51.36
C LEU A 166 -56.73 -28.96 52.19
N GLU A 167 -57.73 -28.30 52.80
CA GLU A 167 -57.49 -27.18 53.72
C GLU A 167 -56.72 -27.58 54.99
N HIS A 168 -56.61 -28.89 55.27
CA HIS A 168 -55.94 -29.40 56.47
C HIS A 168 -54.50 -29.90 56.27
N HIS A 169 -53.90 -29.75 55.08
CA HIS A 169 -52.54 -30.26 54.79
C HIS A 169 -51.59 -29.21 54.20
N ASP A 170 -50.72 -28.63 55.03
CA ASP A 170 -49.36 -28.11 54.75
C ASP A 170 -49.04 -27.44 53.40
N VAL A 171 -49.95 -26.66 52.82
CA VAL A 171 -49.66 -25.90 51.58
C VAL A 171 -48.79 -24.65 51.83
N TYR A 172 -48.75 -24.13 53.06
CA TYR A 172 -48.02 -22.89 53.38
C TYR A 172 -46.49 -23.00 53.42
N GLU A 173 -45.91 -24.20 53.56
CA GLU A 173 -44.43 -24.34 53.55
C GLU A 173 -43.82 -24.34 52.14
N ARG A 174 -44.64 -24.62 51.11
CA ARG A 174 -44.13 -24.73 49.73
C ARG A 174 -43.97 -23.37 49.04
N GLU A 175 -44.74 -22.35 49.44
CA GLU A 175 -44.61 -20.98 48.93
C GLU A 175 -43.38 -20.26 49.48
N ILE A 176 -42.97 -20.54 50.73
CA ILE A 176 -41.78 -19.92 51.34
C ILE A 176 -40.49 -20.34 50.60
N LYS A 177 -40.38 -21.60 50.20
CA LYS A 177 -39.20 -22.11 49.45
C LYS A 177 -39.07 -21.57 48.01
N TYR A 178 -40.14 -21.01 47.44
CA TYR A 178 -40.12 -20.46 46.09
C TYR A 178 -39.58 -19.02 46.05
N TYR A 179 -39.77 -18.25 47.13
CA TYR A 179 -39.25 -16.89 47.24
C TYR A 179 -37.74 -16.83 47.50
N ASP A 180 -37.18 -17.72 48.33
CA ASP A 180 -35.72 -17.78 48.57
C ASP A 180 -34.91 -18.09 47.30
N LYS A 181 -35.41 -19.00 46.45
CA LYS A 181 -34.76 -19.33 45.17
C LYS A 181 -34.83 -18.21 44.14
N SER A 182 -35.85 -17.36 44.20
CA SER A 182 -36.00 -16.20 43.32
C SER A 182 -34.94 -15.13 43.63
N GLU A 183 -34.63 -14.93 44.92
CA GLU A 183 -33.63 -13.97 45.37
C GLU A 183 -32.20 -14.41 45.00
N GLU A 184 -31.86 -15.69 45.18
CA GLU A 184 -30.59 -16.25 44.70
C GLU A 184 -30.43 -16.13 43.17
N LEU A 185 -31.51 -16.35 42.41
CA LEU A 185 -31.48 -16.21 40.95
C LEU A 185 -31.27 -14.75 40.54
N SER A 186 -31.93 -13.80 41.22
CA SER A 186 -31.80 -12.36 41.00
C SER A 186 -30.37 -11.88 41.25
N ASP A 187 -29.75 -12.33 42.34
CA ASP A 187 -28.36 -11.98 42.66
C ASP A 187 -27.37 -12.63 41.70
N THR A 188 -27.64 -13.86 41.25
CA THR A 188 -26.85 -14.52 40.22
C THR A 188 -26.92 -13.77 38.88
N ILE A 189 -28.11 -13.33 38.47
CA ILE A 189 -28.32 -12.52 37.26
C ILE A 189 -27.63 -11.15 37.39
N LYS A 190 -27.71 -10.48 38.55
CA LYS A 190 -26.97 -9.23 38.82
C LYS A 190 -25.46 -9.43 38.76
N LYS A 191 -24.94 -10.52 39.31
CA LYS A 191 -23.51 -10.85 39.28
C LYS A 191 -23.03 -11.14 37.86
N PHE A 192 -23.84 -11.86 37.08
CA PHE A 192 -23.56 -12.20 35.69
C PHE A 192 -23.63 -10.98 34.76
N THR A 193 -24.62 -10.10 34.96
CA THR A 193 -24.73 -8.84 34.20
C THR A 193 -23.61 -7.87 34.54
N LYS A 194 -23.19 -7.80 35.81
CA LYS A 194 -22.05 -6.96 36.24
C LYS A 194 -20.72 -7.45 35.67
N THR A 195 -20.44 -8.75 35.69
CA THR A 195 -19.22 -9.31 35.08
C THR A 195 -19.22 -9.19 33.56
N LYS A 196 -20.39 -9.33 32.91
CA LYS A 196 -20.54 -9.09 31.47
C LYS A 196 -20.30 -7.63 31.10
N LEU A 197 -20.82 -6.68 31.88
CA LEU A 197 -20.59 -5.25 31.71
C LEU A 197 -19.11 -4.87 31.90
N ASP A 198 -18.42 -5.48 32.88
CA ASP A 198 -16.98 -5.30 33.06
C ASP A 198 -16.17 -5.89 31.90
N SER A 199 -16.57 -7.05 31.36
CA SER A 199 -15.94 -7.61 30.16
C SER A 199 -16.16 -6.76 28.89
N GLU A 200 -17.25 -6.01 28.83
CA GLU A 200 -17.58 -5.11 27.73
C GLU A 200 -16.76 -3.82 27.84
N LYS A 201 -16.64 -3.26 29.05
CA LYS A 201 -15.72 -2.15 29.37
C LYS A 201 -14.26 -2.50 29.05
N PHE A 202 -13.84 -3.72 29.38
CA PHE A 202 -12.51 -4.21 29.05
C PHE A 202 -12.31 -4.32 27.53
N ARG A 203 -13.30 -4.86 26.79
CA ARG A 203 -13.24 -4.93 25.32
C ARG A 203 -13.25 -3.55 24.66
N GLU A 204 -13.98 -2.58 25.21
CA GLU A 204 -13.97 -1.19 24.77
C GLU A 204 -12.57 -0.59 24.93
N LYS A 205 -11.97 -0.76 26.12
CA LYS A 205 -10.62 -0.28 26.42
C LYS A 205 -9.58 -0.89 25.48
N VAL A 206 -9.63 -2.21 25.26
CA VAL A 206 -8.73 -2.89 24.31
C VAL A 206 -8.94 -2.41 22.87
N ARG A 207 -10.17 -2.11 22.45
CA ARG A 207 -10.44 -1.54 21.12
C ARG A 207 -9.87 -0.14 20.97
N ASP A 208 -10.00 0.71 21.98
CA ASP A 208 -9.47 2.07 21.93
C ASP A 208 -7.94 2.06 21.93
N GLU A 209 -7.31 1.19 22.71
CA GLU A 209 -5.86 1.01 22.76
C GLU A 209 -5.29 0.52 21.42
N ILE A 210 -5.92 -0.49 20.80
CA ILE A 210 -5.57 -0.96 19.44
C ILE A 210 -5.78 0.15 18.40
N ARG A 211 -6.86 0.94 18.53
CA ARG A 211 -7.18 2.02 17.59
C ARG A 211 -6.13 3.13 17.67
N ASP A 212 -5.69 3.49 18.88
CA ASP A 212 -4.66 4.51 19.08
C ASP A 212 -3.29 4.03 18.61
N GLU A 213 -2.93 2.76 18.84
CA GLU A 213 -1.68 2.18 18.35
C GLU A 213 -1.63 2.14 16.80
N ILE A 214 -2.71 1.68 16.14
CA ILE A 214 -2.82 1.72 14.68
C ILE A 214 -2.75 3.17 14.16
N ARG A 215 -3.41 4.10 14.85
CA ARG A 215 -3.43 5.52 14.47
C ARG A 215 -2.03 6.12 14.55
N ASP A 216 -1.26 5.80 15.59
CA ASP A 216 0.09 6.34 15.76
C ASP A 216 1.10 5.73 14.80
N GLU A 217 0.99 4.43 14.48
CA GLU A 217 1.77 3.76 13.44
C GLU A 217 1.55 4.45 12.08
N ILE A 218 0.29 4.60 11.65
CA ILE A 218 -0.08 5.28 10.39
C ILE A 218 0.42 6.73 10.40
N ARG A 219 0.27 7.44 11.52
CA ARG A 219 0.73 8.83 11.66
C ARG A 219 2.25 8.93 11.60
N SER A 220 2.99 7.91 12.05
CA SER A 220 4.44 7.84 11.93
C SER A 220 4.88 7.61 10.48
N GLU A 221 4.22 6.70 9.76
CA GLU A 221 4.51 6.41 8.35
C GLU A 221 4.22 7.63 7.46
N ILE A 222 3.07 8.29 7.66
CA ILE A 222 2.73 9.52 6.94
C ILE A 222 3.80 10.59 7.19
N ARG A 223 4.26 10.76 8.43
CA ARG A 223 5.33 11.71 8.76
C ARG A 223 6.64 11.37 8.06
N ALA A 224 7.00 10.09 7.98
CA ALA A 224 8.19 9.64 7.26
C ALA A 224 8.10 9.91 5.74
N VAL A 225 6.97 9.59 5.12
CA VAL A 225 6.72 9.85 3.69
C VAL A 225 6.76 11.35 3.38
N VAL A 226 6.10 12.17 4.19
CA VAL A 226 6.10 13.64 4.03
C VAL A 226 7.52 14.20 4.18
N LYS A 227 8.30 13.69 5.14
CA LYS A 227 9.69 14.11 5.33
C LYS A 227 10.54 13.77 4.10
N ASN A 228 10.45 12.55 3.61
CA ASN A 228 11.20 12.12 2.42
C ASN A 228 10.84 12.97 1.19
N PHE A 229 9.54 13.21 0.94
CA PHE A 229 9.11 14.08 -0.15
C PHE A 229 9.61 15.52 -0.01
N LYS A 230 9.63 16.04 1.22
CA LYS A 230 10.13 17.39 1.50
C LYS A 230 11.63 17.49 1.27
N ASP A 231 12.39 16.45 1.62
CA ASP A 231 13.82 16.39 1.42
C ASP A 231 14.15 16.23 -0.08
N ASP A 232 13.40 15.39 -0.82
CA ASP A 232 13.49 15.27 -2.28
C ASP A 232 13.21 16.59 -3.00
N LEU A 233 12.16 17.32 -2.58
CA LEU A 233 11.83 18.64 -3.12
C LEU A 233 12.90 19.68 -2.79
N ARG A 234 13.51 19.59 -1.60
CA ARG A 234 14.61 20.46 -1.19
C ARG A 234 15.83 20.23 -2.07
N ASP A 235 16.22 18.99 -2.31
CA ASP A 235 17.33 18.63 -3.19
C ASP A 235 17.09 19.13 -4.63
N LEU A 236 15.87 18.96 -5.15
CA LEU A 236 15.48 19.47 -6.47
C LEU A 236 15.59 21.00 -6.55
N LEU A 237 15.22 21.69 -5.46
CA LEU A 237 15.25 23.14 -5.34
C LEU A 237 16.64 23.70 -5.01
N THR A 238 17.58 22.92 -4.47
CA THR A 238 18.97 23.35 -4.26
C THR A 238 19.82 23.22 -5.52
N ASP A 239 19.49 22.28 -6.40
CA ASP A 239 20.17 22.06 -7.69
C ASP A 239 19.68 22.99 -8.81
N SER A 240 18.53 23.65 -8.59
CA SER A 240 17.83 24.54 -9.53
C SER A 240 18.38 25.97 -9.58
N PRO A 241 18.64 26.69 -8.46
CA PRO A 241 19.10 28.07 -8.49
C PRO A 241 20.49 28.21 -9.11
N GLY A 242 21.42 27.30 -8.82
CA GLY A 242 22.76 27.34 -9.45
C GLY A 242 22.71 27.16 -10.97
N LYS A 243 21.82 26.30 -11.48
CA LYS A 243 21.60 26.13 -12.93
C LYS A 243 20.88 27.33 -13.54
N THR A 244 19.95 27.93 -12.79
CA THR A 244 19.22 29.12 -13.20
C THR A 244 20.14 30.34 -13.29
N ASP A 245 21.05 30.52 -12.34
CA ASP A 245 22.01 31.61 -12.33
C ASP A 245 23.08 31.42 -13.41
N SER A 246 23.55 30.19 -13.64
CA SER A 246 24.43 29.85 -14.77
C SER A 246 23.74 30.14 -16.13
N LEU A 247 22.46 29.79 -16.28
CA LEU A 247 21.68 30.09 -17.49
C LEU A 247 21.49 31.59 -17.70
N LYS A 248 21.20 32.35 -16.64
CA LYS A 248 21.09 33.82 -16.71
C LYS A 248 22.42 34.46 -17.13
N GLN A 249 23.53 33.96 -16.61
CA GLN A 249 24.86 34.42 -17.00
C GLN A 249 25.11 34.15 -18.49
N TYR A 250 24.87 32.92 -18.94
CA TYR A 250 25.03 32.53 -20.35
C TYR A 250 24.13 33.34 -21.31
N ILE A 251 22.88 33.61 -20.91
CA ILE A 251 21.97 34.46 -21.68
C ILE A 251 22.50 35.89 -21.78
N SER A 252 23.12 36.41 -20.71
CA SER A 252 23.69 37.76 -20.69
C SER A 252 24.91 37.87 -21.61
N GLU A 253 25.77 36.84 -21.61
CA GLU A 253 26.94 36.73 -22.51
C GLU A 253 26.50 36.67 -23.98
N LEU A 254 25.54 35.80 -24.32
CA LEU A 254 24.98 35.71 -25.68
C LEU A 254 24.36 37.03 -26.14
N LYS A 255 23.72 37.77 -25.25
CA LYS A 255 23.10 39.06 -25.59
C LYS A 255 24.16 40.11 -25.93
N ALA A 256 25.24 40.17 -25.15
CA ALA A 256 26.35 41.08 -25.40
C ALA A 256 27.06 40.76 -26.73
N GLU A 257 27.26 39.47 -27.03
CA GLU A 257 27.87 39.04 -28.29
C GLU A 257 26.97 39.35 -29.50
N ASN A 258 25.66 39.18 -29.36
CA ASN A 258 24.70 39.52 -30.42
C ASN A 258 24.66 41.02 -30.69
N ASP A 259 24.71 41.87 -29.65
CA ASP A 259 24.81 43.32 -29.84
C ASP A 259 26.11 43.72 -30.57
N LYS A 260 27.24 43.07 -30.25
CA LYS A 260 28.50 43.26 -30.96
C LYS A 260 28.38 42.89 -32.45
N ILE A 261 27.86 41.70 -32.75
CA ILE A 261 27.62 41.25 -34.13
C ILE A 261 26.69 42.22 -34.89
N ARG A 262 25.67 42.75 -34.21
CA ARG A 262 24.76 43.73 -34.82
C ARG A 262 25.50 45.01 -35.19
N THR A 263 26.40 45.50 -34.34
CA THR A 263 27.21 46.70 -34.65
C THR A 263 28.17 46.46 -35.80
N GLU A 264 28.88 45.33 -35.82
CA GLU A 264 29.79 44.97 -36.91
C GLU A 264 29.04 44.83 -38.25
N ASN A 265 27.83 44.23 -38.23
CA ASN A 265 26.99 44.13 -39.42
C ASN A 265 26.57 45.48 -39.99
N VAL A 266 26.28 46.47 -39.13
CA VAL A 266 25.97 47.83 -39.59
C VAL A 266 27.19 48.45 -40.28
N GLU A 267 28.38 48.27 -39.71
CA GLU A 267 29.61 48.79 -40.30
C GLU A 267 29.93 48.12 -41.64
N LEU A 268 29.79 46.79 -41.71
CA LEU A 268 30.01 46.03 -42.95
C LEU A 268 29.03 46.45 -44.04
N LYS A 269 27.75 46.64 -43.73
CA LYS A 269 26.76 47.17 -44.69
C LYS A 269 27.18 48.54 -45.24
N ALA A 270 27.67 49.43 -44.37
CA ALA A 270 28.19 50.73 -44.79
C ALA A 270 29.42 50.61 -45.72
N ARG A 271 30.32 49.66 -45.45
CA ARG A 271 31.49 49.41 -46.32
C ARG A 271 31.08 48.83 -47.67
N VAL A 272 30.13 47.90 -47.70
CA VAL A 272 29.60 47.31 -48.94
C VAL A 272 28.98 48.40 -49.82
N ALA A 273 28.12 49.26 -49.28
CA ALA A 273 27.51 50.35 -50.05
C ALA A 273 28.56 51.29 -50.67
N LYS A 274 29.66 51.60 -49.96
CA LYS A 274 30.77 52.40 -50.50
C LYS A 274 31.53 51.69 -51.62
N LEU A 275 31.67 50.36 -51.56
CA LEU A 275 32.31 49.58 -52.60
C LEU A 275 31.44 49.47 -53.85
N GLU A 276 30.13 49.29 -53.67
CA GLU A 276 29.15 49.28 -54.77
C GLU A 276 29.16 50.60 -55.54
N ASP A 277 29.16 51.75 -54.83
CA ASP A 277 29.26 53.08 -55.47
C ASP A 277 30.55 53.23 -56.29
N LYS A 278 31.70 52.82 -55.73
CA LYS A 278 32.98 52.80 -56.46
C LYS A 278 32.95 51.89 -57.68
N GLN A 279 32.28 50.74 -57.59
CA GLN A 279 32.15 49.81 -58.70
C GLN A 279 31.31 50.42 -59.83
N LEU A 280 30.21 51.10 -59.51
CA LEU A 280 29.40 51.82 -60.49
C LEU A 280 30.18 52.95 -61.17
N GLN A 281 30.97 53.72 -60.40
CA GLN A 281 31.87 54.74 -60.95
C GLN A 281 32.90 54.13 -61.93
N ASN A 282 33.50 52.99 -61.57
CA ASN A 282 34.46 52.31 -62.43
C ASN A 282 33.81 51.79 -63.73
N GLU A 283 32.60 51.25 -63.67
CA GLU A 283 31.86 50.82 -64.87
C GLU A 283 31.48 52.01 -65.76
N LEU A 284 31.08 53.15 -65.18
CA LEU A 284 30.83 54.38 -65.94
C LEU A 284 32.09 54.86 -66.68
N ILE A 285 33.24 54.89 -66.00
CA ILE A 285 34.52 55.28 -66.60
C ILE A 285 34.90 54.34 -67.75
N LYS A 286 34.76 53.01 -67.56
CA LYS A 286 34.99 52.02 -68.64
C LYS A 286 34.12 52.30 -69.86
N ASN A 287 32.83 52.57 -69.64
CA ASN A 287 31.88 52.88 -70.72
C ASN A 287 32.27 54.17 -71.46
N LEU A 288 32.67 55.22 -70.74
CA LEU A 288 33.15 56.48 -71.35
C LEU A 288 34.42 56.28 -72.20
N ILE A 289 35.40 55.54 -71.68
CA ILE A 289 36.63 55.20 -72.42
C ILE A 289 36.30 54.40 -73.69
N SER A 290 35.36 53.45 -73.60
CA SER A 290 34.90 52.66 -74.74
C SER A 290 34.26 53.52 -75.84
N VAL A 291 33.46 54.54 -75.47
CA VAL A 291 32.88 55.49 -76.42
C VAL A 291 33.96 56.37 -77.06
N LEU A 292 34.88 56.92 -76.26
CA LEU A 292 35.97 57.76 -76.77
C LEU A 292 36.88 57.04 -77.76
N ARG A 293 37.11 55.74 -77.60
CA ARG A 293 37.89 54.92 -78.56
C ARG A 293 37.19 54.68 -79.90
N LYS A 294 35.88 54.94 -79.99
CA LYS A 294 35.10 54.74 -81.22
C LYS A 294 34.98 56.01 -82.07
N ILE A 295 35.39 57.16 -81.53
CA ILE A 295 35.49 58.45 -82.22
C ILE A 295 36.90 58.60 -82.77
#